data_AF-A0A9D3QJW2-F1
#
_entry.id   AF-A0A9D3QJW2-F1
#
_cell.length_a   1.000
_cell.length_b   1.000
_cell.length_c   1.000
_cell.angle_alpha   90.00
_cell.angle_beta   90.00
_cell.angle_gamma   90.00
#
_symmetry.space_group_name_H-M   'P 1'
#
loop_
_entity.id
_entity.type
_entity.pdbx_description
1 polymer ?
#
loop_
_entity_poly.entity_id
_entity_poly.type
_entity_poly.pdbx_seq_one_letter_code
_entity_poly.pdbx_strand_id
1 'polypeptide(L)'
;MGLKLYPLIFGLLLTLLWETMGFCPIGYMLTKIRMCIDIDECKDPVCGKNANCFNTIGSYYCQCVPGFRAPTINFTALTGRCEDIDECRIDKMICGKGGSCKNTIGGYVCVCNAGYSYYGNATAQCVEHRSPTVTLLPVSTDTLICVIRDFYPKTLTVTWKVGGSVATGSSHTWQMETEGEGGYSASSILKVDRATWDGNAEYTCEVEHQQEVFSDTVSKYKPGLEVALKLPRVKEMFLNKQAVLDCDITGEQQAAVTAATVAWRLDGTVVRSGITTPGIAEHDGRLYRKTSTLTLGQKDWFDGKRIQCSVQQRPDKPAISKAVGMERGAKAPPTLLILSPTDRETEGQTNVTLVCLATGFSPRDIYVMWRIDDGEYREGVTSEPVRASDGTYSVTSLLEVTASRWVGSRFICAAKHASTEEASSSVHTAVFRKTAVLQCD
;
A
#
# COMPACT_ATOMS: atom_id res chain seq x y z
N MET A 1 9.24 -8.44 103.47
CA MET A 1 7.83 -8.30 103.89
C MET A 1 7.12 -7.34 102.95
N GLY A 2 5.95 -7.73 102.42
CA GLY A 2 4.91 -6.84 101.85
C GLY A 2 5.18 -6.19 100.49
N LEU A 3 4.67 -6.73 99.35
CA LEU A 3 3.38 -6.40 98.69
C LEU A 3 3.27 -4.93 98.23
N LYS A 4 3.32 -4.59 96.92
CA LYS A 4 2.39 -4.79 95.77
C LYS A 4 1.54 -3.54 95.46
N LEU A 5 1.70 -3.03 94.23
CA LEU A 5 0.77 -2.31 93.32
C LEU A 5 -0.22 -1.25 93.87
N TYR A 6 -0.19 -0.02 93.32
CA TYR A 6 -0.95 0.38 92.10
C TYR A 6 -0.67 1.84 91.66
N PRO A 7 -0.37 2.08 90.37
CA PRO A 7 -0.31 3.41 89.74
C PRO A 7 -1.65 3.71 89.06
N LEU A 8 -2.58 4.38 89.73
CA LEU A 8 -3.90 4.71 89.15
C LEU A 8 -4.46 6.08 89.56
N ILE A 9 -3.62 7.00 90.07
CA ILE A 9 -4.10 8.32 90.51
C ILE A 9 -3.48 9.48 89.73
N PHE A 10 -2.34 9.30 89.07
CA PHE A 10 -1.72 10.37 88.24
C PHE A 10 -2.27 10.44 86.80
N GLY A 11 -3.07 9.47 86.36
CA GLY A 11 -3.72 9.47 85.04
C GLY A 11 -5.10 10.14 85.01
N LEU A 12 -5.73 10.39 86.17
CA LEU A 12 -7.07 10.98 86.24
C LEU A 12 -7.06 12.51 86.43
N LEU A 13 -5.96 13.11 86.90
CA LEU A 13 -5.89 14.57 87.05
C LEU A 13 -5.38 15.32 85.81
N LEU A 14 -4.70 14.64 84.87
CA LEU A 14 -4.33 15.23 83.58
C LEU A 14 -5.37 14.99 82.47
N THR A 15 -6.31 14.06 82.68
CA THR A 15 -7.45 13.82 81.78
C THR A 15 -8.67 14.66 82.16
N LEU A 16 -8.74 15.18 83.40
CA LEU A 16 -9.79 16.10 83.87
C LEU A 16 -9.44 17.61 83.78
N LEU A 17 -8.34 17.97 83.12
CA LEU A 17 -8.03 19.36 82.72
C LEU A 17 -8.28 19.64 81.23
N TRP A 18 -8.80 18.67 80.46
CA TRP A 18 -9.28 18.88 79.09
C TRP A 18 -10.80 19.19 79.03
N GLU A 19 -11.61 18.75 79.99
CA GLU A 19 -13.08 18.89 79.90
C GLU A 19 -13.66 20.20 80.46
N THR A 20 -12.84 21.16 80.89
CA THR A 20 -13.33 22.44 81.46
C THR A 20 -12.93 23.69 80.68
N MET A 21 -12.26 23.55 79.54
CA MET A 21 -11.96 24.66 78.65
C MET A 21 -12.67 24.40 77.31
N GLY A 22 -13.73 25.16 77.03
CA GLY A 22 -14.53 25.05 75.82
C GLY A 22 -13.75 25.46 74.56
N PHE A 23 -12.79 24.65 74.16
CA PHE A 23 -12.00 24.83 72.95
C PHE A 23 -12.33 23.71 71.98
N CYS A 24 -12.48 24.08 70.71
CA CYS A 24 -12.60 23.13 69.64
C CYS A 24 -11.22 22.64 69.20
N PRO A 25 -11.12 21.41 68.65
CA PRO A 25 -9.93 20.97 67.94
C PRO A 25 -9.56 21.95 66.82
N ILE A 26 -8.29 21.96 66.40
CA ILE A 26 -7.83 22.75 65.24
C ILE A 26 -8.69 22.39 64.01
N GLY A 27 -9.10 23.39 63.23
CA GLY A 27 -10.01 23.24 62.08
C GLY A 27 -11.50 23.39 62.41
N TYR A 28 -11.85 23.69 63.67
CA TYR A 28 -13.25 23.85 64.10
C TYR A 28 -13.46 25.13 64.89
N MET A 29 -14.63 25.76 64.73
CA MET A 29 -15.04 26.93 65.51
C MET A 29 -16.15 26.59 66.51
N LEU A 30 -16.08 27.19 67.69
CA LEU A 30 -17.07 26.98 68.75
C LEU A 30 -18.32 27.82 68.51
N THR A 31 -19.46 27.17 68.43
CA THR A 31 -20.77 27.83 68.32
C THR A 31 -21.27 28.35 69.69
N LYS A 32 -22.29 29.23 69.67
CA LYS A 32 -22.92 29.77 70.88
C LYS A 32 -23.53 28.70 71.81
N ILE A 33 -23.82 27.51 71.28
CA ILE A 33 -24.34 26.35 72.01
C ILE A 33 -23.25 25.34 72.41
N ARG A 34 -21.97 25.75 72.39
CA ARG A 34 -20.79 24.92 72.73
C ARG A 34 -20.60 23.66 71.87
N MET A 35 -21.07 23.68 70.62
CA MET A 35 -20.74 22.66 69.62
C MET A 35 -19.62 23.14 68.72
N CYS A 36 -18.73 22.23 68.34
CA CYS A 36 -17.69 22.47 67.35
C CYS A 36 -18.24 22.19 65.95
N ILE A 37 -18.17 23.20 65.10
CA ILE A 37 -18.49 23.06 63.68
C ILE A 37 -17.24 23.32 62.87
N ASP A 38 -17.15 22.62 61.75
CA ASP A 38 -16.07 22.74 60.80
C ASP A 38 -15.87 24.19 60.34
N ILE A 39 -14.61 24.63 60.28
CA ILE A 39 -14.25 25.90 59.66
C ILE A 39 -14.06 25.61 58.17
N ASP A 40 -14.81 26.29 57.32
CA ASP A 40 -14.55 26.23 55.88
C ASP A 40 -13.40 27.18 55.54
N GLU A 41 -12.17 26.67 55.58
CA GLU A 41 -10.97 27.49 55.32
C GLU A 41 -10.89 27.99 53.88
N CYS A 42 -11.67 27.41 52.95
CA CYS A 42 -11.71 27.83 51.55
C CYS A 42 -12.48 29.13 51.31
N LYS A 43 -13.12 29.69 52.35
CA LYS A 43 -13.73 31.03 52.28
C LYS A 43 -12.68 32.14 52.22
N ASP A 44 -11.46 31.86 52.66
CA ASP A 44 -10.31 32.74 52.54
C ASP A 44 -9.34 32.21 51.45
N PRO A 45 -8.50 33.05 50.82
CA PRO A 45 -7.55 32.64 49.79
C PRO A 45 -6.34 31.92 50.40
N VAL A 46 -6.60 30.77 51.02
CA VAL A 46 -5.62 29.94 51.73
C VAL A 46 -4.75 29.10 50.79
N CYS A 47 -5.20 28.86 49.56
CA CYS A 47 -4.40 28.24 48.50
C CYS A 47 -3.65 29.30 47.68
N GLY A 48 -2.42 28.99 47.25
CA GLY A 48 -1.66 29.90 46.40
C GLY A 48 -2.17 29.95 44.96
N LYS A 49 -1.51 30.75 44.11
CA LYS A 49 -1.94 30.97 42.71
C LYS A 49 -1.98 29.66 41.93
N ASN A 50 -2.97 29.55 41.03
CA ASN A 50 -3.21 28.39 40.16
C ASN A 50 -3.56 27.09 40.92
N ALA A 51 -4.24 27.22 42.07
CA ALA A 51 -4.77 26.10 42.85
C ALA A 51 -6.23 26.33 43.25
N ASN A 52 -6.99 25.23 43.32
CA ASN A 52 -8.33 25.17 43.87
C ASN A 52 -8.27 24.70 45.33
N CYS A 53 -9.12 25.25 46.18
CA CYS A 53 -9.28 24.85 47.57
C CYS A 53 -10.44 23.86 47.73
N PHE A 54 -10.23 22.79 48.50
CA PHE A 54 -11.24 21.81 48.85
C PHE A 54 -11.32 21.67 50.37
N ASN A 55 -12.49 22.04 50.92
CA ASN A 55 -12.75 21.93 52.34
C ASN A 55 -13.06 20.48 52.75
N THR A 56 -12.55 20.06 53.89
CA THR A 56 -12.77 18.72 54.46
C THR A 56 -13.12 18.84 55.94
N ILE A 57 -13.68 17.79 56.55
CA ILE A 57 -14.07 17.87 57.96
C ILE A 57 -12.81 17.97 58.86
N GLY A 58 -12.61 19.14 59.46
CA GLY A 58 -11.52 19.49 60.35
C GLY A 58 -10.23 19.92 59.67
N SER A 59 -10.24 20.17 58.35
CA SER A 59 -9.06 20.58 57.57
C SER A 59 -9.47 21.00 56.16
N TYR A 60 -8.51 21.44 55.36
CA TYR A 60 -8.67 21.63 53.92
C TYR A 60 -7.46 21.09 53.16
N TYR A 61 -7.59 20.95 51.84
CA TYR A 61 -6.45 20.71 50.97
C TYR A 61 -6.54 21.53 49.69
N CYS A 62 -5.38 21.83 49.10
CA CYS A 62 -5.27 22.56 47.85
C CYS A 62 -4.93 21.58 46.72
N GLN A 63 -5.42 21.83 45.51
CA GLN A 63 -5.09 21.06 44.30
C GLN A 63 -4.74 22.02 43.16
N CYS A 64 -3.63 21.79 42.46
CA CYS A 64 -3.27 22.60 41.31
C CYS A 64 -4.31 22.48 40.18
N VAL A 65 -4.59 23.59 39.50
CA VAL A 65 -5.45 23.58 38.30
C VAL A 65 -4.75 22.84 37.14
N PRO A 66 -5.48 22.34 36.13
CA PRO A 66 -4.88 21.69 34.97
C PRO A 66 -3.78 22.57 34.33
N GLY A 67 -2.67 21.95 33.94
CA GLY A 67 -1.48 22.65 33.42
C GLY A 67 -0.46 23.06 34.50
N PHE A 68 -0.73 22.77 35.79
CA PHE A 68 0.18 23.12 36.89
C PHE A 68 0.45 21.94 37.83
N ARG A 69 1.63 21.92 38.45
CA ARG A 69 2.06 20.87 39.41
C ARG A 69 2.58 21.45 40.72
N ALA A 70 2.50 20.66 41.78
CA ALA A 70 3.12 20.98 43.05
C ALA A 70 4.65 20.76 42.97
N PRO A 71 5.47 21.66 43.53
CA PRO A 71 6.93 21.54 43.48
C PRO A 71 7.48 20.41 44.36
N THR A 72 6.75 19.97 45.38
CA THR A 72 7.16 18.92 46.32
C THR A 72 5.98 18.04 46.74
N ILE A 73 6.25 16.77 47.06
CA ILE A 73 5.27 15.78 47.54
C ILE A 73 4.55 16.17 48.84
N ASN A 74 5.16 17.02 49.67
CA ASN A 74 4.57 17.55 50.90
C ASN A 74 3.86 18.88 50.61
N PHE A 75 2.79 18.82 49.80
CA PHE A 75 1.98 19.99 49.46
C PHE A 75 1.10 20.39 50.65
N THR A 76 1.67 21.13 51.60
CA THR A 76 0.92 21.68 52.72
C THR A 76 0.40 23.07 52.38
N ALA A 77 -0.76 23.42 52.93
CA ALA A 77 -1.50 24.64 52.64
C ALA A 77 -0.75 25.98 52.88
N LEU A 78 0.40 25.95 53.56
CA LEU A 78 1.16 27.15 53.91
C LEU A 78 2.11 27.64 52.80
N THR A 79 2.43 26.80 51.80
CA THR A 79 3.41 27.13 50.74
C THR A 79 2.85 27.04 49.32
N GLY A 80 1.53 26.86 49.17
CA GLY A 80 0.78 26.35 47.99
C GLY A 80 0.97 27.03 46.63
N ARG A 81 2.20 27.17 46.15
CA ARG A 81 2.52 27.65 44.80
C ARG A 81 2.51 26.47 43.84
N CYS A 82 1.59 26.51 42.89
CA CYS A 82 1.58 25.61 41.76
C CYS A 82 2.47 26.18 40.66
N GLU A 83 3.40 25.36 40.17
CA GLU A 83 4.31 25.71 39.09
C GLU A 83 3.76 25.22 37.77
N ASP A 84 3.98 26.02 36.73
CA ASP A 84 3.62 25.67 35.37
C ASP A 84 4.29 24.35 34.95
N ILE A 85 3.52 23.48 34.30
CA ILE A 85 4.05 22.26 33.71
C ILE A 85 4.61 22.63 32.35
N ASP A 86 5.93 22.53 32.18
CA ASP A 86 6.52 22.67 30.85
C ASP A 86 6.32 21.37 30.06
N GLU A 87 5.19 21.28 29.34
CA GLU A 87 4.85 20.07 28.58
C GLU A 87 5.87 19.80 27.46
N CYS A 88 6.48 20.86 26.91
CA CYS A 88 7.50 20.74 25.87
C CYS A 88 8.79 20.07 26.37
N ARG A 89 9.10 20.19 27.67
CA ARG A 89 10.24 19.50 28.29
C ARG A 89 9.92 18.07 28.69
N ILE A 90 8.65 17.78 28.99
CA ILE A 90 8.19 16.44 29.38
C ILE A 90 8.07 15.55 28.15
N ASP A 91 7.40 16.02 27.10
CA ASP A 91 7.21 15.28 25.86
C ASP A 91 7.68 16.10 24.64
N LYS A 92 8.82 15.69 24.09
CA LYS A 92 9.39 16.34 22.89
C LYS A 92 8.59 16.08 21.61
N MET A 93 7.70 15.09 21.61
CA MET A 93 6.88 14.69 20.47
C MET A 93 5.41 15.11 20.62
N ILE A 94 5.08 15.93 21.63
CA ILE A 94 3.72 16.37 21.93
C ILE A 94 3.01 17.07 20.75
N CYS A 95 3.79 17.69 19.86
CA CYS A 95 3.30 18.37 18.66
C CYS A 95 3.26 17.50 17.39
N GLY A 96 3.63 16.22 17.49
CA GLY A 96 3.76 15.33 16.33
C GLY A 96 4.99 15.64 15.47
N LYS A 97 5.11 14.93 14.34
CA LYS A 97 6.17 15.19 13.36
C LYS A 97 5.94 16.57 12.72
N GLY A 98 7.02 17.32 12.49
CA GLY A 98 6.94 18.63 11.84
C GLY A 98 6.36 19.76 12.69
N GLY A 99 6.14 19.55 13.99
CA GLY A 99 5.70 20.58 14.94
C GLY A 99 6.79 20.95 15.95
N SER A 100 6.91 22.25 16.24
CA SER A 100 7.76 22.78 17.32
C SER A 100 6.92 23.19 18.52
N CYS A 101 7.23 22.68 19.72
CA CYS A 101 6.49 23.01 20.93
C CYS A 101 6.96 24.33 21.55
N LYS A 102 6.02 25.19 21.94
CA LYS A 102 6.27 26.41 22.71
C LYS A 102 5.43 26.39 23.98
N ASN A 103 6.10 26.37 25.13
CA ASN A 103 5.45 26.39 26.43
C ASN A 103 4.74 27.72 26.68
N THR A 104 3.58 27.68 27.33
CA THR A 104 2.79 28.84 27.74
C THR A 104 2.33 28.66 29.18
N ILE A 105 1.86 29.72 29.85
CA ILE A 105 1.39 29.57 31.24
C ILE A 105 0.06 28.79 31.23
N GLY A 106 0.05 27.62 31.87
CA GLY A 106 -1.08 26.71 31.98
C GLY A 106 -1.27 25.75 30.79
N GLY A 107 -0.29 25.64 29.90
CA GLY A 107 -0.33 24.70 28.77
C GLY A 107 0.71 25.01 27.69
N TYR A 108 0.51 24.51 26.47
CA TYR A 108 1.47 24.69 25.38
C TYR A 108 0.78 25.03 24.05
N VAL A 109 1.55 25.60 23.12
CA VAL A 109 1.15 25.76 21.73
C VAL A 109 2.15 25.08 20.81
N CYS A 110 1.65 24.31 19.85
CA CYS A 110 2.48 23.77 18.78
C CYS A 110 2.61 24.79 17.67
N VAL A 111 3.74 24.86 16.97
CA VAL A 111 3.97 25.67 15.78
C VAL A 111 4.35 24.72 14.65
N CYS A 112 3.53 24.64 13.61
CA CYS A 112 3.78 23.73 12.50
C CYS A 112 4.82 24.31 11.53
N ASN A 113 5.76 23.47 11.13
CA ASN A 113 6.77 23.81 10.14
C ASN A 113 6.14 23.89 8.73
N ALA A 114 6.90 24.41 7.75
CA ALA A 114 6.47 24.41 6.36
C ALA A 114 6.10 22.99 5.88
N GLY A 115 4.97 22.87 5.19
CA GLY A 115 4.41 21.58 4.77
C GLY A 115 3.55 20.88 5.84
N TYR A 116 3.27 21.53 6.98
CA TYR A 116 2.41 20.99 8.04
C TYR A 116 1.35 22.00 8.48
N SER A 117 0.18 21.52 8.89
CA SER A 117 -0.88 22.34 9.51
C SER A 117 -1.63 21.59 10.61
N TYR A 118 -2.46 22.31 11.39
CA TYR A 118 -3.18 21.75 12.54
C TYR A 118 -4.38 20.90 12.12
N TYR A 119 -4.49 19.68 12.65
CA TYR A 119 -5.66 18.84 12.43
C TYR A 119 -6.68 19.01 13.56
N GLY A 120 -7.82 19.68 13.30
CA GLY A 120 -8.87 19.91 14.30
C GLY A 120 -8.78 21.26 15.00
N ASN A 121 -8.82 21.30 16.34
CA ASN A 121 -8.75 22.53 17.15
C ASN A 121 -7.32 22.84 17.66
N ALA A 122 -7.06 24.10 18.01
CA ALA A 122 -5.73 24.72 18.17
C ALA A 122 -4.79 24.18 19.28
N THR A 123 -5.06 23.01 19.86
CA THR A 123 -4.14 22.21 20.68
C THR A 123 -3.61 20.98 19.95
N ALA A 124 -3.90 20.86 18.65
CA ALA A 124 -3.66 19.68 17.84
C ALA A 124 -2.21 19.51 17.37
N GLN A 125 -1.88 18.24 17.17
CA GLN A 125 -0.67 17.78 16.51
C GLN A 125 -0.59 18.33 15.07
N CYS A 126 0.62 18.62 14.62
CA CYS A 126 0.88 19.02 13.25
C CYS A 126 0.77 17.80 12.32
N VAL A 127 0.04 17.97 11.22
CA VAL A 127 -0.13 16.93 10.19
C VAL A 127 0.47 17.42 8.88
N GLU A 128 1.17 16.51 8.21
CA GLU A 128 1.83 16.76 6.93
C GLU A 128 0.79 17.02 5.82
N HIS A 129 1.07 18.00 4.97
CA HIS A 129 0.31 18.28 3.76
C HIS A 129 0.38 17.10 2.81
N ARG A 130 -0.77 16.76 2.22
CA ARG A 130 -0.87 15.67 1.25
C ARG A 130 -1.67 16.11 0.05
N SER A 131 -1.10 15.88 -1.12
CA SER A 131 -1.75 16.17 -2.40
C SER A 131 -2.79 15.09 -2.73
N PRO A 132 -3.96 15.47 -3.25
CA PRO A 132 -5.02 14.51 -3.55
C PRO A 132 -4.65 13.56 -4.69
N THR A 133 -5.04 12.29 -4.56
CA THR A 133 -5.18 11.40 -5.72
C THR A 133 -6.59 11.55 -6.28
N VAL A 134 -6.70 11.91 -7.55
CA VAL A 134 -7.98 12.10 -8.26
C VAL A 134 -8.20 10.91 -9.19
N THR A 135 -9.37 10.28 -9.11
CA THR A 135 -9.75 9.18 -9.99
C THR A 135 -11.20 9.37 -10.45
N LEU A 136 -11.41 9.35 -11.75
CA LEU A 136 -12.71 9.56 -12.37
C LEU A 136 -13.25 8.23 -12.91
N LEU A 137 -14.44 7.83 -12.44
CA LEU A 137 -15.02 6.52 -12.74
C LEU A 137 -16.45 6.67 -13.31
N PRO A 138 -16.79 5.96 -14.40
CA PRO A 138 -18.18 5.79 -14.82
C PRO A 138 -18.85 4.72 -13.97
N VAL A 139 -19.85 5.11 -13.18
CA VAL A 139 -20.59 4.22 -12.26
C VAL A 139 -21.95 3.77 -12.80
N SER A 140 -22.52 4.53 -13.75
CA SER A 140 -23.71 4.13 -14.51
C SER A 140 -23.68 4.75 -15.91
N THR A 141 -24.74 4.55 -16.69
CA THR A 141 -24.89 5.14 -18.03
C THR A 141 -25.09 6.65 -18.04
N ASP A 142 -25.36 7.25 -16.88
CA ASP A 142 -25.67 8.68 -16.73
C ASP A 142 -24.95 9.34 -15.55
N THR A 143 -24.03 8.63 -14.88
CA THR A 143 -23.36 9.12 -13.67
C THR A 143 -21.86 8.83 -13.69
N LEU A 144 -21.07 9.89 -13.48
CA LEU A 144 -19.64 9.81 -13.21
C LEU A 144 -19.39 10.15 -11.74
N ILE A 145 -18.41 9.48 -11.13
CA ILE A 145 -17.93 9.79 -9.79
C ILE A 145 -16.44 10.15 -9.84
N CYS A 146 -16.10 11.31 -9.32
CA CYS A 146 -14.74 11.74 -9.06
C CYS A 146 -14.40 11.44 -7.61
N VAL A 147 -13.50 10.48 -7.40
CA VAL A 147 -13.03 10.06 -6.08
C VAL A 147 -11.70 10.77 -5.81
N ILE A 148 -11.63 11.47 -4.67
CA ILE A 148 -10.49 12.27 -4.23
C ILE A 148 -10.00 11.68 -2.92
N ARG A 149 -8.77 11.19 -2.87
CA ARG A 149 -8.25 10.47 -1.69
C ARG A 149 -7.01 11.14 -1.11
N ASP A 150 -6.83 10.90 0.18
CA ASP A 150 -5.63 11.15 0.96
C ASP A 150 -5.08 12.57 0.83
N PHE A 151 -5.93 13.58 1.00
CA PHE A 151 -5.51 14.98 0.95
C PHE A 151 -5.59 15.68 2.30
N TYR A 152 -4.70 16.64 2.49
CA TYR A 152 -4.67 17.52 3.65
C TYR A 152 -3.91 18.81 3.30
N PRO A 153 -4.41 20.02 3.62
CA PRO A 153 -5.55 20.35 4.49
C PRO A 153 -6.92 20.14 3.82
N LYS A 154 -7.98 20.26 4.60
CA LYS A 154 -9.40 20.01 4.23
C LYS A 154 -9.90 20.81 3.01
N THR A 155 -9.29 21.96 2.74
CA THR A 155 -9.79 22.91 1.73
C THR A 155 -9.33 22.51 0.34
N LEU A 156 -10.29 22.17 -0.53
CA LEU A 156 -10.10 21.96 -1.96
C LEU A 156 -11.25 22.61 -2.75
N THR A 157 -11.03 22.81 -4.04
CA THR A 157 -12.07 23.22 -4.99
C THR A 157 -12.13 22.19 -6.11
N VAL A 158 -13.31 21.91 -6.63
CA VAL A 158 -13.43 20.99 -7.76
C VAL A 158 -14.32 21.57 -8.85
N THR A 159 -13.86 21.38 -10.07
CA THR A 159 -14.45 21.90 -11.29
C THR A 159 -14.63 20.75 -12.27
N TRP A 160 -15.85 20.59 -12.77
CA TRP A 160 -16.13 19.66 -13.86
C TRP A 160 -15.97 20.37 -15.20
N LYS A 161 -15.34 19.72 -16.17
CA LYS A 161 -15.23 20.20 -17.55
C LYS A 161 -15.77 19.18 -18.54
N VAL A 162 -16.48 19.64 -19.56
CA VAL A 162 -16.98 18.83 -20.69
C VAL A 162 -16.42 19.42 -21.99
N GLY A 163 -15.68 18.63 -22.75
CA GLY A 163 -15.01 19.10 -23.97
C GLY A 163 -14.07 20.29 -23.73
N GLY A 164 -13.47 20.38 -22.54
CA GLY A 164 -12.59 21.48 -22.12
C GLY A 164 -13.30 22.72 -21.55
N SER A 165 -14.64 22.80 -21.61
CA SER A 165 -15.41 23.92 -21.05
C SER A 165 -16.01 23.56 -19.69
N VAL A 166 -16.12 24.52 -18.77
CA VAL A 166 -16.70 24.26 -17.43
C VAL A 166 -18.15 23.83 -17.56
N ALA A 167 -18.51 22.73 -16.90
CA ALA A 167 -19.85 22.17 -16.92
C ALA A 167 -20.83 23.06 -16.14
N THR A 168 -21.64 23.85 -16.82
CA THR A 168 -22.70 24.66 -16.21
C THR A 168 -24.05 23.95 -16.32
N GLY A 169 -24.65 23.52 -15.20
CA GLY A 169 -26.02 22.96 -15.17
C GLY A 169 -26.14 21.50 -14.73
N SER A 170 -25.05 20.85 -14.31
CA SER A 170 -25.08 19.49 -13.76
C SER A 170 -25.36 19.46 -12.26
N SER A 171 -26.30 18.61 -11.84
CA SER A 171 -26.53 18.32 -10.42
C SER A 171 -25.37 17.48 -9.90
N HIS A 172 -24.65 18.02 -8.91
CA HIS A 172 -23.54 17.34 -8.29
C HIS A 172 -23.70 17.33 -6.77
N THR A 173 -23.29 16.22 -6.16
CA THR A 173 -23.33 16.03 -4.71
C THR A 173 -21.89 15.89 -4.22
N TRP A 174 -21.60 16.58 -3.13
CA TRP A 174 -20.29 16.62 -2.48
C TRP A 174 -20.37 15.93 -1.13
N GLN A 175 -19.48 14.97 -0.90
CA GLN A 175 -19.34 14.31 0.39
C GLN A 175 -17.87 14.28 0.79
N MET A 176 -17.60 14.56 2.06
CA MET A 176 -16.27 14.55 2.64
C MET A 176 -16.26 13.61 3.84
N GLU A 177 -15.26 12.74 3.89
CA GLU A 177 -15.09 11.70 4.88
C GLU A 177 -13.72 11.83 5.54
N THR A 178 -13.66 11.55 6.84
CA THR A 178 -12.40 11.53 7.60
C THR A 178 -11.74 10.17 7.49
N GLU A 179 -10.47 10.15 7.10
CA GLU A 179 -9.64 8.95 7.12
C GLU A 179 -8.86 8.89 8.44
N GLY A 180 -8.67 7.70 9.01
CA GLY A 180 -8.21 7.47 10.38
C GLY A 180 -6.80 7.98 10.74
N GLU A 181 -6.11 8.68 9.83
CA GLU A 181 -4.74 9.20 9.99
C GLU A 181 -4.61 10.66 9.54
N GLY A 182 -5.51 11.54 9.99
CA GLY A 182 -5.38 12.98 9.78
C GLY A 182 -5.60 13.45 8.33
N GLY A 183 -6.10 12.57 7.45
CA GLY A 183 -6.37 12.84 6.03
C GLY A 183 -7.86 12.95 5.74
N TYR A 184 -8.17 13.54 4.59
CA TYR A 184 -9.53 13.62 4.07
C TYR A 184 -9.66 12.85 2.76
N SER A 185 -10.83 12.25 2.59
CA SER A 185 -11.30 11.74 1.31
C SER A 185 -12.58 12.49 0.93
N ALA A 186 -12.81 12.67 -0.36
CA ALA A 186 -14.00 13.34 -0.88
C ALA A 186 -14.48 12.68 -2.17
N SER A 187 -15.75 12.87 -2.47
CA SER A 187 -16.30 12.47 -3.76
C SER A 187 -17.18 13.56 -4.36
N SER A 188 -17.11 13.67 -5.68
CA SER A 188 -18.02 14.45 -6.50
C SER A 188 -18.77 13.54 -7.43
N ILE A 189 -20.07 13.74 -7.59
CA ILE A 189 -20.88 12.99 -8.55
C ILE A 189 -21.35 13.95 -9.63
N LEU A 190 -21.19 13.59 -10.90
CA LEU A 190 -21.70 14.34 -12.04
C LEU A 190 -22.73 13.51 -12.79
N LYS A 191 -23.96 14.02 -12.91
CA LYS A 191 -24.92 13.50 -13.89
C LYS A 191 -24.57 13.99 -15.29
N VAL A 192 -24.36 13.06 -16.22
CA VAL A 192 -23.98 13.38 -17.61
C VAL A 192 -25.19 13.44 -18.53
N ASP A 193 -25.15 14.35 -19.49
CA ASP A 193 -26.11 14.37 -20.59
C ASP A 193 -25.85 13.17 -21.53
N ARG A 194 -26.88 12.35 -21.77
CA ARG A 194 -26.74 11.12 -22.55
C ARG A 194 -26.32 11.40 -23.99
N ALA A 195 -26.85 12.43 -24.63
CA ALA A 195 -26.48 12.75 -26.02
C ALA A 195 -24.99 13.14 -26.12
N THR A 196 -24.51 13.90 -25.15
CA THR A 196 -23.11 14.35 -25.07
C THR A 196 -22.16 13.21 -24.69
N TRP A 197 -22.55 12.35 -23.74
CA TRP A 197 -21.80 11.13 -23.38
C TRP A 197 -21.76 10.12 -24.52
N ASP A 198 -22.90 9.85 -25.16
CA ASP A 198 -23.01 8.97 -26.33
C ASP A 198 -22.24 9.50 -27.54
N GLY A 199 -22.13 10.83 -27.65
CA GLY A 199 -21.27 11.54 -28.61
C GLY A 199 -19.76 11.49 -28.31
N ASN A 200 -19.35 10.73 -27.28
CA ASN A 200 -17.96 10.57 -26.85
C ASN A 200 -17.25 11.85 -26.39
N ALA A 201 -17.98 12.79 -25.80
CA ALA A 201 -17.35 13.96 -25.19
C ALA A 201 -16.41 13.54 -24.03
N GLU A 202 -15.32 14.28 -23.86
CA GLU A 202 -14.41 14.11 -22.73
C GLU A 202 -14.94 14.88 -21.52
N TYR A 203 -15.01 14.19 -20.38
CA TYR A 203 -15.40 14.70 -19.08
C TYR A 203 -14.17 14.69 -18.18
N THR A 204 -13.85 15.83 -17.58
CA THR A 204 -12.71 16.00 -16.68
C THR A 204 -13.18 16.44 -15.32
N CYS A 205 -12.68 15.78 -14.27
CA CYS A 205 -12.77 16.26 -12.91
C CYS A 205 -11.44 16.95 -12.58
N GLU A 206 -11.49 18.25 -12.32
CA GLU A 206 -10.32 19.07 -12.00
C GLU A 206 -10.42 19.53 -10.54
N VAL A 207 -9.45 19.17 -9.72
CA VAL A 207 -9.37 19.45 -8.30
C VAL A 207 -8.21 20.41 -8.06
N GLU A 208 -8.52 21.60 -7.55
CA GLU A 208 -7.52 22.56 -7.09
C GLU A 208 -7.30 22.38 -5.58
N HIS A 209 -6.06 22.11 -5.19
CA HIS A 209 -5.65 21.95 -3.80
C HIS A 209 -4.30 22.63 -3.59
N GLN A 210 -4.22 23.53 -2.62
CA GLN A 210 -3.00 24.28 -2.31
C GLN A 210 -2.37 25.01 -3.51
N GLN A 211 -3.20 25.56 -4.42
CA GLN A 211 -2.79 26.23 -5.66
C GLN A 211 -2.19 25.30 -6.74
N GLU A 212 -2.20 23.99 -6.52
CA GLU A 212 -1.89 22.98 -7.53
C GLU A 212 -3.19 22.36 -8.08
N VAL A 213 -3.14 21.92 -9.34
CA VAL A 213 -4.30 21.37 -10.04
C VAL A 213 -4.05 19.90 -10.36
N PHE A 214 -4.97 19.05 -9.92
CA PHE A 214 -4.99 17.61 -10.13
C PHE A 214 -6.23 17.24 -10.93
N SER A 215 -6.12 16.37 -11.92
CA SER A 215 -7.27 16.04 -12.75
C SER A 215 -7.24 14.63 -13.29
N ASP A 216 -8.43 14.10 -13.57
CA ASP A 216 -8.61 12.87 -14.34
C ASP A 216 -9.73 13.05 -15.38
N THR A 217 -9.62 12.36 -16.51
CA THR A 217 -10.48 12.56 -17.69
C THR A 217 -11.00 11.22 -18.22
N VAL A 218 -12.30 11.16 -18.51
CA VAL A 218 -12.97 9.99 -19.09
C VAL A 218 -13.87 10.39 -20.26
N SER A 219 -14.11 9.44 -21.16
CA SER A 219 -15.13 9.52 -22.22
C SER A 219 -15.82 8.17 -22.34
N LYS A 220 -17.02 8.13 -22.93
CA LYS A 220 -17.82 6.90 -23.04
C LYS A 220 -17.08 5.77 -23.72
N TYR A 221 -16.35 6.10 -24.78
CA TYR A 221 -15.44 5.20 -25.44
C TYR A 221 -14.03 5.62 -25.07
N LYS A 222 -13.26 4.72 -24.49
CA LYS A 222 -11.84 4.99 -24.20
C LYS A 222 -11.16 5.22 -25.57
N PRO A 223 -10.68 6.43 -25.92
CA PRO A 223 -10.28 6.72 -27.31
C PRO A 223 -8.99 6.02 -27.73
N GLY A 224 -8.31 5.33 -26.82
CA GLY A 224 -7.02 4.70 -27.03
C GLY A 224 -7.15 3.22 -27.35
N LEU A 225 -6.48 2.80 -28.43
CA LEU A 225 -6.10 1.41 -28.57
C LEU A 225 -5.17 1.03 -27.41
N GLU A 226 -5.39 -0.12 -26.80
CA GLU A 226 -4.42 -0.71 -25.88
C GLU A 226 -3.46 -1.59 -26.69
N VAL A 227 -2.16 -1.47 -26.41
CA VAL A 227 -1.11 -2.20 -27.11
C VAL A 227 -0.35 -3.04 -26.10
N ALA A 228 -0.33 -4.35 -26.32
CA ALA A 228 0.45 -5.31 -25.56
C ALA A 228 1.44 -6.02 -26.49
N LEU A 229 2.73 -5.96 -26.17
CA LEU A 229 3.76 -6.70 -26.89
C LEU A 229 4.12 -7.96 -26.08
N LYS A 230 3.73 -9.12 -26.60
CA LYS A 230 3.98 -10.42 -25.97
C LYS A 230 5.41 -10.90 -26.23
N LEU A 231 5.99 -11.52 -25.22
CA LEU A 231 7.29 -12.18 -25.32
C LEU A 231 7.24 -13.34 -26.33
N PRO A 232 8.41 -13.78 -26.86
CA PRO A 232 8.48 -14.89 -27.79
C PRO A 232 7.80 -16.17 -27.26
N ARG A 233 7.04 -16.83 -28.13
CA ARG A 233 6.41 -18.11 -27.80
C ARG A 233 7.47 -19.19 -27.54
N VAL A 234 7.41 -19.84 -26.39
CA VAL A 234 8.40 -20.84 -25.92
C VAL A 234 8.50 -22.00 -26.91
N LYS A 235 7.38 -22.59 -27.30
CA LYS A 235 7.33 -23.71 -28.26
C LYS A 235 8.07 -23.42 -29.58
N GLU A 236 7.84 -22.26 -30.18
CA GLU A 236 8.48 -21.86 -31.46
C GLU A 236 10.00 -21.71 -31.31
N MET A 237 10.45 -21.22 -30.16
CA MET A 237 11.86 -21.07 -29.83
C MET A 237 12.59 -22.41 -29.82
N PHE A 238 11.94 -23.48 -29.37
CA PHE A 238 12.53 -24.82 -29.31
C PHE A 238 12.36 -25.61 -30.62
N LEU A 239 11.17 -25.62 -31.21
CA LEU A 239 10.86 -26.44 -32.38
C LEU A 239 11.45 -25.85 -33.66
N ASN A 240 11.28 -24.54 -33.86
CA ASN A 240 11.55 -23.88 -35.14
C ASN A 240 12.80 -22.99 -35.11
N LYS A 241 13.47 -22.89 -33.94
CA LYS A 241 14.58 -21.95 -33.69
C LYS A 241 14.21 -20.51 -34.07
N GLN A 242 12.96 -20.14 -33.82
CA GLN A 242 12.40 -18.83 -34.13
C GLN A 242 11.85 -18.16 -32.88
N ALA A 243 12.09 -16.86 -32.77
CA ALA A 243 11.45 -16.00 -31.78
C ALA A 243 10.23 -15.34 -32.43
N VAL A 244 9.03 -15.81 -32.07
CA VAL A 244 7.76 -15.30 -32.62
C VAL A 244 7.11 -14.40 -31.58
N LEU A 245 7.03 -13.09 -31.88
CA LEU A 245 6.45 -12.07 -31.02
C LEU A 245 5.11 -11.59 -31.57
N ASP A 246 4.15 -11.37 -30.68
CA ASP A 246 2.83 -10.83 -31.03
C ASP A 246 2.65 -9.44 -30.44
N CYS A 247 2.28 -8.49 -31.29
CA CYS A 247 1.79 -7.19 -30.86
C CYS A 247 0.27 -7.18 -30.94
N ASP A 248 -0.36 -7.32 -29.79
CA ASP A 248 -1.80 -7.30 -29.62
C ASP A 248 -2.31 -5.88 -29.48
N ILE A 249 -3.31 -5.54 -30.28
CA ILE A 249 -4.03 -4.28 -30.29
C ILE A 249 -5.45 -4.59 -29.87
N THR A 250 -5.89 -4.02 -28.75
CA THR A 250 -7.26 -4.19 -28.25
C THR A 250 -7.97 -2.84 -28.20
N GLY A 251 -9.28 -2.84 -28.44
CA GLY A 251 -10.07 -1.61 -28.36
C GLY A 251 -11.57 -1.88 -28.49
N GLU A 252 -12.37 -0.93 -28.01
CA GLU A 252 -13.84 -1.04 -28.02
C GLU A 252 -14.45 -0.83 -29.42
N GLN A 253 -13.70 -0.19 -30.33
CA GLN A 253 -14.18 0.18 -31.67
C GLN A 253 -13.51 -0.67 -32.75
N GLN A 254 -14.29 -1.54 -33.42
CA GLN A 254 -13.79 -2.44 -34.46
C GLN A 254 -13.11 -1.68 -35.59
N ALA A 255 -13.70 -0.57 -36.05
CA ALA A 255 -13.15 0.25 -37.12
C ALA A 255 -11.78 0.85 -36.74
N ALA A 256 -11.63 1.30 -35.50
CA ALA A 256 -10.36 1.84 -35.00
C ALA A 256 -9.28 0.76 -34.87
N VAL A 257 -9.64 -0.41 -34.33
CA VAL A 257 -8.73 -1.56 -34.22
C VAL A 257 -8.31 -2.05 -35.61
N THR A 258 -9.24 -2.10 -36.56
CA THR A 258 -8.97 -2.55 -37.94
C THR A 258 -8.08 -1.55 -38.69
N ALA A 259 -8.34 -0.25 -38.57
CA ALA A 259 -7.59 0.81 -39.25
C ALA A 259 -6.19 1.04 -38.67
N ALA A 260 -5.92 0.59 -37.44
CA ALA A 260 -4.62 0.72 -36.80
C ALA A 260 -3.50 0.09 -37.64
N THR A 261 -2.40 0.81 -37.85
CA THR A 261 -1.22 0.29 -38.57
C THR A 261 -0.09 -0.01 -37.60
N VAL A 262 0.70 -1.05 -37.90
CA VAL A 262 1.80 -1.51 -37.04
C VAL A 262 3.12 -1.34 -37.77
N ALA A 263 4.08 -0.71 -37.10
CA ALA A 263 5.46 -0.63 -37.54
C ALA A 263 6.38 -1.34 -36.54
N TRP A 264 7.07 -2.38 -37.01
CA TRP A 264 8.10 -3.08 -36.25
C TRP A 264 9.47 -2.43 -36.44
N ARG A 265 10.22 -2.27 -35.34
CA ARG A 265 11.59 -1.77 -35.35
C ARG A 265 12.52 -2.70 -34.58
N LEU A 266 13.68 -2.99 -35.14
CA LEU A 266 14.81 -3.66 -34.49
C LEU A 266 15.93 -2.65 -34.30
N ASP A 267 16.29 -2.34 -33.05
CA ASP A 267 17.27 -1.32 -32.68
C ASP A 267 17.02 0.03 -33.41
N GLY A 268 15.74 0.39 -33.54
CA GLY A 268 15.29 1.61 -34.21
C GLY A 268 15.07 1.49 -35.72
N THR A 269 15.63 0.47 -36.37
CA THR A 269 15.51 0.24 -37.83
C THR A 269 14.18 -0.45 -38.15
N VAL A 270 13.40 0.10 -39.09
CA VAL A 270 12.10 -0.45 -39.48
C VAL A 270 12.27 -1.78 -40.23
N VAL A 271 11.52 -2.80 -39.84
CA VAL A 271 11.59 -4.14 -40.43
C VAL A 271 10.23 -4.53 -40.98
N ARG A 272 10.18 -4.98 -42.25
CA ARG A 272 8.93 -5.29 -42.98
C ARG A 272 8.41 -6.71 -42.78
N SER A 273 9.03 -7.53 -41.92
CA SER A 273 8.70 -8.95 -41.74
C SER A 273 7.50 -9.24 -40.84
N GLY A 274 6.80 -8.21 -40.36
CA GLY A 274 5.58 -8.40 -39.56
C GLY A 274 4.38 -8.74 -40.44
N ILE A 275 3.97 -10.02 -40.49
CA ILE A 275 2.69 -10.37 -41.10
C ILE A 275 1.61 -9.86 -40.15
N THR A 276 0.86 -8.87 -40.60
CA THR A 276 -0.36 -8.46 -39.89
C THR A 276 -1.45 -9.37 -40.40
N THR A 277 -1.67 -10.50 -39.72
CA THR A 277 -2.89 -11.26 -39.92
C THR A 277 -4.05 -10.31 -39.61
N PRO A 278 -5.05 -10.15 -40.50
CA PRO A 278 -6.27 -9.48 -40.15
C PRO A 278 -6.88 -10.30 -39.01
N GLY A 279 -6.65 -9.87 -37.77
CA GLY A 279 -7.32 -10.45 -36.63
C GLY A 279 -8.80 -10.32 -36.91
N ILE A 280 -9.47 -11.46 -37.08
CA ILE A 280 -10.92 -11.50 -36.95
C ILE A 280 -11.18 -10.84 -35.61
N ALA A 281 -12.02 -9.82 -35.63
CA ALA A 281 -12.44 -9.12 -34.45
C ALA A 281 -13.30 -10.12 -33.64
N GLU A 282 -12.65 -11.07 -32.96
CA GLU A 282 -13.31 -12.05 -32.13
C GLU A 282 -13.85 -11.31 -30.92
N HIS A 283 -15.17 -11.32 -30.81
CA HIS A 283 -15.87 -10.73 -29.69
C HIS A 283 -15.63 -11.59 -28.46
N ASP A 284 -14.57 -11.30 -27.72
CA ASP A 284 -14.27 -11.87 -26.39
C ASP A 284 -15.21 -11.28 -25.31
N GLY A 285 -16.47 -11.04 -25.67
CA GLY A 285 -17.50 -10.47 -24.81
C GLY A 285 -17.49 -8.95 -24.63
N ARG A 286 -16.41 -8.21 -24.97
CA ARG A 286 -16.32 -6.75 -24.72
C ARG A 286 -15.39 -5.89 -25.60
N LEU A 287 -14.32 -6.44 -26.19
CA LEU A 287 -13.31 -5.68 -26.96
C LEU A 287 -12.98 -6.37 -28.29
N TYR A 288 -12.63 -5.58 -29.31
CA TYR A 288 -12.08 -6.07 -30.58
C TYR A 288 -10.56 -6.18 -30.49
N ARG A 289 -9.99 -7.21 -31.14
CA ARG A 289 -8.55 -7.49 -31.12
C ARG A 289 -7.96 -7.63 -32.53
N LYS A 290 -6.77 -7.07 -32.73
CA LYS A 290 -5.94 -7.25 -33.93
C LYS A 290 -4.52 -7.58 -33.49
N THR A 291 -3.91 -8.59 -34.10
CA THR A 291 -2.55 -9.03 -33.76
C THR A 291 -1.64 -8.87 -34.97
N SER A 292 -0.49 -8.24 -34.78
CA SER A 292 0.61 -8.26 -35.74
C SER A 292 1.71 -9.16 -35.21
N THR A 293 2.24 -10.05 -36.02
CA THR A 293 3.25 -11.03 -35.58
C THR A 293 4.58 -10.76 -36.27
N LEU A 294 5.66 -10.68 -35.49
CA LEU A 294 7.04 -10.58 -35.96
C LEU A 294 7.78 -11.87 -35.65
N THR A 295 8.33 -12.50 -36.69
CA THR A 295 9.18 -13.69 -36.55
C THR A 295 10.64 -13.32 -36.77
N LEU A 296 11.49 -13.65 -35.80
CA LEU A 296 12.94 -13.45 -35.84
C LEU A 296 13.66 -14.79 -35.69
N GLY A 297 14.93 -14.85 -36.12
CA GLY A 297 15.79 -15.97 -35.77
C GLY A 297 16.03 -16.00 -34.26
N GLN A 298 16.15 -17.20 -33.68
CA GLN A 298 16.47 -17.36 -32.26
C GLN A 298 17.69 -16.53 -31.84
N LYS A 299 18.74 -16.51 -32.67
CA LYS A 299 19.97 -15.76 -32.40
C LYS A 299 19.70 -14.26 -32.24
N ASP A 300 18.90 -13.67 -33.12
CA ASP A 300 18.59 -12.23 -33.07
C ASP A 300 17.90 -11.81 -31.77
N TRP A 301 17.11 -12.70 -31.17
CA TRP A 301 16.48 -12.48 -29.86
C TRP A 301 17.51 -12.50 -28.73
N PHE A 302 18.36 -13.54 -28.68
CA PHE A 302 19.38 -13.70 -27.64
C PHE A 302 20.58 -12.74 -27.77
N ASP A 303 20.75 -12.08 -28.91
CA ASP A 303 21.71 -10.99 -29.12
C ASP A 303 21.30 -9.70 -28.37
N GLY A 304 20.11 -9.64 -27.76
CA GLY A 304 19.67 -8.51 -26.94
C GLY A 304 19.23 -7.28 -27.74
N LYS A 305 18.77 -7.50 -28.98
CA LYS A 305 18.18 -6.46 -29.83
C LYS A 305 16.94 -5.87 -29.17
N ARG A 306 16.76 -4.55 -29.26
CA ARG A 306 15.55 -3.85 -28.82
C ARG A 306 14.49 -3.97 -29.91
N ILE A 307 13.44 -4.72 -29.64
CA ILE A 307 12.31 -4.94 -30.55
C ILE A 307 11.16 -4.05 -30.13
N GLN A 308 10.69 -3.20 -31.04
CA GLN A 308 9.60 -2.26 -30.76
C GLN A 308 8.46 -2.46 -31.76
N CYS A 309 7.26 -2.63 -31.22
CA CYS A 309 6.01 -2.50 -31.97
C CYS A 309 5.45 -1.09 -31.76
N SER A 310 5.24 -0.35 -32.84
CA SER A 310 4.64 1.00 -32.82
C SER A 310 3.30 0.96 -33.54
N VAL A 311 2.21 1.26 -32.83
CA VAL A 311 0.85 1.25 -33.36
C VAL A 311 0.39 2.67 -33.62
N GLN A 312 0.11 2.97 -34.88
CA GLN A 312 -0.40 4.26 -35.32
C GLN A 312 -1.92 4.17 -35.50
N GLN A 313 -2.67 4.89 -34.65
CA GLN A 313 -4.14 4.93 -34.72
C GLN A 313 -4.64 5.94 -35.76
N ARG A 314 -4.05 7.14 -35.78
CA ARG A 314 -4.32 8.20 -36.77
C ARG A 314 -3.07 9.05 -37.01
N PRO A 315 -2.88 9.68 -38.18
CA PRO A 315 -1.65 10.44 -38.49
C PRO A 315 -1.36 11.63 -37.56
N ASP A 316 -2.39 12.20 -36.94
CA ASP A 316 -2.34 13.36 -36.05
C ASP A 316 -1.99 13.02 -34.59
N LYS A 317 -2.01 11.73 -34.22
CA LYS A 317 -1.72 11.26 -32.86
C LYS A 317 -0.34 10.61 -32.77
N PRO A 318 0.35 10.68 -31.62
CA PRO A 318 1.58 9.93 -31.42
C PRO A 318 1.31 8.42 -31.47
N ALA A 319 2.25 7.66 -32.04
CA ALA A 319 2.15 6.19 -32.07
C ALA A 319 2.28 5.60 -30.66
N ILE A 320 1.42 4.63 -30.34
CA ILE A 320 1.51 3.88 -29.09
C ILE A 320 2.56 2.79 -29.29
N SER A 321 3.69 2.94 -28.62
CA SER A 321 4.82 2.05 -28.79
C SER A 321 5.06 1.19 -27.55
N LYS A 322 5.28 -0.11 -27.77
CA LYS A 322 5.80 -1.04 -26.76
C LYS A 322 7.10 -1.61 -27.27
N ALA A 323 8.07 -1.73 -26.38
CA ALA A 323 9.37 -2.31 -26.71
C ALA A 323 9.70 -3.40 -25.70
N VAL A 324 10.25 -4.49 -26.22
CA VAL A 324 10.83 -5.57 -25.45
C VAL A 324 12.22 -5.85 -25.99
N GLY A 325 13.02 -6.53 -25.19
CA GLY A 325 14.35 -6.95 -25.57
C GLY A 325 14.92 -7.68 -24.38
N MET A 326 15.85 -8.58 -24.64
CA MET A 326 16.49 -9.30 -23.56
C MET A 326 17.27 -8.33 -22.68
N GLU A 327 17.13 -8.47 -21.36
CA GLU A 327 17.87 -7.61 -20.42
C GLU A 327 19.39 -7.74 -20.65
N ARG A 328 20.09 -6.61 -20.64
CA ARG A 328 21.55 -6.57 -20.76
C ARG A 328 22.16 -6.79 -19.38
N GLY A 329 23.06 -7.76 -19.26
CA GLY A 329 23.71 -8.06 -18.00
C GLY A 329 24.79 -9.13 -18.14
N ALA A 330 25.47 -9.41 -17.03
CA ALA A 330 26.40 -10.54 -16.95
C ALA A 330 25.62 -11.83 -17.17
N LYS A 331 26.07 -12.62 -18.14
CA LYS A 331 25.44 -13.87 -18.55
C LYS A 331 25.85 -14.98 -17.58
N ALA A 332 24.90 -15.46 -16.78
CA ALA A 332 25.06 -16.63 -15.90
C ALA A 332 24.13 -17.77 -16.38
N PRO A 333 24.64 -19.00 -16.55
CA PRO A 333 23.84 -20.12 -17.02
C PRO A 333 22.89 -20.71 -15.98
N PRO A 334 21.71 -21.20 -16.38
CA PRO A 334 20.81 -21.88 -15.47
C PRO A 334 21.36 -23.22 -15.01
N THR A 335 21.22 -23.46 -13.71
CA THR A 335 21.31 -24.80 -13.14
C THR A 335 19.92 -25.39 -13.07
N LEU A 336 19.72 -26.55 -13.71
CA LEU A 336 18.44 -27.26 -13.73
C LEU A 336 18.47 -28.44 -12.76
N LEU A 337 17.41 -28.55 -11.95
CA LEU A 337 17.19 -29.67 -11.04
C LEU A 337 15.74 -30.14 -11.17
N ILE A 338 15.55 -31.44 -11.41
CA ILE A 338 14.22 -32.04 -11.32
C ILE A 338 14.01 -32.54 -9.90
N LEU A 339 12.97 -32.05 -9.24
CA LEU A 339 12.47 -32.59 -7.99
C LEU A 339 11.30 -33.53 -8.29
N SER A 340 11.43 -34.76 -7.84
CA SER A 340 10.39 -35.79 -7.90
C SER A 340 9.66 -35.90 -6.57
N PRO A 341 8.33 -36.13 -6.58
CA PRO A 341 7.61 -36.49 -5.36
C PRO A 341 8.10 -37.82 -4.81
N THR A 342 7.97 -37.99 -3.50
CA THR A 342 8.30 -39.24 -2.79
C THR A 342 7.27 -40.33 -3.08
N ASP A 343 7.65 -41.60 -2.87
CA ASP A 343 6.75 -42.74 -3.14
C ASP A 343 5.43 -42.63 -2.35
N ARG A 344 5.52 -42.16 -1.09
CA ARG A 344 4.37 -41.91 -0.23
C ARG A 344 3.43 -40.82 -0.76
N GLU A 345 3.96 -39.79 -1.40
CA GLU A 345 3.16 -38.71 -2.01
C GLU A 345 2.46 -39.17 -3.29
N THR A 346 3.01 -40.18 -3.97
CA THR A 346 2.44 -40.73 -5.21
C THR A 346 1.50 -41.92 -5.01
N GLU A 347 1.40 -42.46 -3.78
CA GLU A 347 0.58 -43.63 -3.49
C GLU A 347 -0.92 -43.32 -3.68
N GLY A 348 -1.60 -44.11 -4.51
CA GLY A 348 -3.02 -43.94 -4.82
C GLY A 348 -3.36 -42.73 -5.69
N GLN A 349 -2.37 -41.95 -6.13
CA GLN A 349 -2.58 -40.81 -7.03
C GLN A 349 -2.74 -41.27 -8.49
N THR A 350 -3.68 -40.66 -9.21
CA THR A 350 -3.87 -40.92 -10.65
C THR A 350 -2.83 -40.18 -11.51
N ASN A 351 -2.39 -39.02 -11.04
CA ASN A 351 -1.41 -38.17 -11.69
C ASN A 351 -0.26 -37.82 -10.73
N VAL A 352 0.93 -37.65 -11.29
CA VAL A 352 2.16 -37.32 -10.59
C VAL A 352 2.69 -36.01 -11.18
N THR A 353 3.05 -35.06 -10.33
CA THR A 353 3.64 -33.79 -10.76
C THR A 353 5.14 -33.78 -10.52
N LEU A 354 5.92 -33.55 -11.57
CA LEU A 354 7.34 -33.25 -11.47
C LEU A 354 7.56 -31.74 -11.41
N VAL A 355 8.61 -31.34 -10.69
CA VAL A 355 9.04 -29.95 -10.59
C VAL A 355 10.41 -29.81 -11.23
N CYS A 356 10.60 -28.86 -12.13
CA CYS A 356 11.91 -28.44 -12.61
C CYS A 356 12.24 -27.07 -12.06
N LEU A 357 13.27 -27.02 -11.22
CA LEU A 357 13.82 -25.82 -10.65
C LEU A 357 14.98 -25.35 -11.53
N ALA A 358 14.84 -24.18 -12.15
CA ALA A 358 15.92 -23.50 -12.85
C ALA A 358 16.40 -22.34 -11.97
N THR A 359 17.69 -22.30 -11.64
CA THR A 359 18.27 -21.34 -10.68
C THR A 359 19.59 -20.76 -11.17
N GLY A 360 19.99 -19.63 -10.60
CA GLY A 360 21.32 -19.05 -10.80
C GLY A 360 21.55 -18.43 -12.18
N PHE A 361 20.49 -18.22 -12.96
CA PHE A 361 20.63 -17.67 -14.31
C PHE A 361 20.48 -16.16 -14.36
N SER A 362 21.11 -15.54 -15.34
CA SER A 362 20.98 -14.12 -15.67
C SER A 362 21.36 -13.95 -17.14
N PRO A 363 20.60 -13.20 -17.97
CA PRO A 363 19.52 -12.27 -17.63
C PRO A 363 18.16 -12.92 -17.26
N ARG A 364 17.15 -12.11 -16.92
CA ARG A 364 15.83 -12.56 -16.40
C ARG A 364 15.09 -13.59 -17.26
N ASP A 365 15.24 -13.52 -18.59
CA ASP A 365 14.40 -14.28 -19.52
C ASP A 365 14.93 -15.70 -19.76
N ILE A 366 14.12 -16.70 -19.42
CA ILE A 366 14.40 -18.13 -19.60
C ILE A 366 13.20 -18.85 -20.22
N TYR A 367 13.47 -19.87 -21.03
CA TYR A 367 12.45 -20.67 -21.69
C TYR A 367 12.61 -22.14 -21.28
N VAL A 368 11.62 -22.69 -20.57
CA VAL A 368 11.66 -24.07 -20.04
C VAL A 368 10.66 -24.96 -20.78
N MET A 369 11.09 -26.15 -21.18
CA MET A 369 10.24 -27.18 -21.79
C MET A 369 10.54 -28.55 -21.20
N TRP A 370 9.58 -29.45 -21.35
CA TRP A 370 9.67 -30.83 -20.90
C TRP A 370 9.67 -31.79 -22.08
N ARG A 371 10.39 -32.90 -21.93
CA ARG A 371 10.34 -34.03 -22.85
C ARG A 371 10.26 -35.33 -22.04
N ILE A 372 9.42 -36.25 -22.49
CA ILE A 372 9.28 -37.59 -21.89
C ILE A 372 9.86 -38.59 -22.89
N ASP A 373 10.80 -39.41 -22.41
CA ASP A 373 11.54 -40.40 -23.18
C ASP A 373 12.24 -39.76 -24.40
N ASP A 374 11.87 -40.16 -25.62
CA ASP A 374 12.33 -39.60 -26.89
C ASP A 374 11.19 -38.89 -27.65
N GLY A 375 10.12 -38.50 -26.94
CA GLY A 375 8.98 -37.79 -27.51
C GLY A 375 9.24 -36.32 -27.84
N GLU A 376 8.18 -35.61 -28.25
CA GLU A 376 8.25 -34.17 -28.53
C GLU A 376 8.34 -33.32 -27.26
N TYR A 377 9.01 -32.17 -27.39
CA TYR A 377 9.00 -31.14 -26.35
C TYR A 377 7.60 -30.56 -26.16
N ARG A 378 7.20 -30.40 -24.90
CA ARG A 378 5.93 -29.79 -24.50
C ARG A 378 6.13 -28.74 -23.41
N GLU A 379 5.20 -27.80 -23.35
CA GLU A 379 5.19 -26.77 -22.32
C GLU A 379 4.67 -27.38 -21.00
N GLY A 380 5.29 -26.97 -19.90
CA GLY A 380 4.76 -27.14 -18.56
C GLY A 380 4.22 -25.82 -18.02
N VAL A 381 3.71 -25.82 -16.79
CA VAL A 381 3.29 -24.59 -16.12
C VAL A 381 4.52 -23.95 -15.47
N THR A 382 5.01 -22.84 -16.01
CA THR A 382 6.24 -22.18 -15.53
C THR A 382 5.90 -20.86 -14.84
N SER A 383 6.49 -20.64 -13.65
CA SER A 383 6.29 -19.42 -12.87
C SER A 383 6.99 -18.20 -13.48
N GLU A 384 6.57 -17.00 -13.08
CA GLU A 384 7.34 -15.79 -13.34
C GLU A 384 8.74 -15.88 -12.68
N PRO A 385 9.80 -15.31 -13.31
CA PRO A 385 11.13 -15.25 -12.71
C PRO A 385 11.17 -14.45 -11.41
N VAL A 386 11.73 -15.06 -10.36
CA VAL A 386 11.99 -14.43 -9.06
C VAL A 386 13.46 -14.07 -8.96
N ARG A 387 13.76 -12.84 -8.52
CA ARG A 387 15.13 -12.34 -8.35
C ARG A 387 15.69 -12.74 -6.98
N ALA A 388 16.88 -13.35 -6.98
CA ALA A 388 17.63 -13.69 -5.78
C ALA A 388 18.49 -12.52 -5.27
N SER A 389 18.98 -12.64 -4.03
CA SER A 389 19.80 -11.60 -3.38
C SER A 389 21.15 -11.36 -4.07
N ASP A 390 21.69 -12.38 -4.76
CA ASP A 390 22.91 -12.31 -5.57
C ASP A 390 22.69 -11.65 -6.95
N GLY A 391 21.46 -11.26 -7.27
CA GLY A 391 21.07 -10.65 -8.53
C GLY A 391 20.76 -11.63 -9.65
N THR A 392 20.89 -12.94 -9.43
CA THR A 392 20.44 -13.99 -10.37
C THR A 392 18.94 -14.24 -10.25
N TYR A 393 18.40 -15.07 -11.14
CA TYR A 393 16.98 -15.39 -11.21
C TYR A 393 16.73 -16.89 -11.05
N SER A 394 15.51 -17.21 -10.63
CA SER A 394 14.99 -18.57 -10.55
C SER A 394 13.56 -18.68 -11.07
N VAL A 395 13.23 -19.80 -11.71
CA VAL A 395 11.86 -20.19 -12.09
C VAL A 395 11.58 -21.63 -11.72
N THR A 396 10.31 -21.93 -11.52
CA THR A 396 9.81 -23.28 -11.27
C THR A 396 8.85 -23.67 -12.39
N SER A 397 9.10 -24.82 -13.04
CA SER A 397 8.22 -25.40 -14.05
C SER A 397 7.61 -26.70 -13.55
N LEU A 398 6.31 -26.89 -13.76
CA LEU A 398 5.56 -28.08 -13.33
C LEU A 398 5.14 -28.91 -14.54
N LEU A 399 5.31 -30.23 -14.45
CA LEU A 399 4.83 -31.20 -15.44
C LEU A 399 3.98 -32.27 -14.74
N GLU A 400 2.71 -32.34 -15.10
CA GLU A 400 1.80 -33.39 -14.65
C GLU A 400 1.80 -34.57 -15.64
N VAL A 401 1.93 -35.79 -15.12
CA VAL A 401 1.93 -37.04 -15.90
C VAL A 401 1.08 -38.09 -15.22
N THR A 402 0.53 -39.04 -15.98
CA THR A 402 -0.26 -40.14 -15.38
C THR A 402 0.64 -41.08 -14.59
N ALA A 403 0.12 -41.71 -13.53
CA ALA A 403 0.85 -42.69 -12.73
C ALA A 403 1.38 -43.86 -13.57
N SER A 404 0.67 -44.24 -14.64
CA SER A 404 1.12 -45.26 -15.60
C SER A 404 2.36 -44.87 -16.41
N ARG A 405 2.60 -43.57 -16.60
CA ARG A 405 3.78 -43.01 -17.29
C ARG A 405 4.88 -42.60 -16.31
N TRP A 406 4.63 -42.66 -15.00
CA TRP A 406 5.57 -42.23 -13.97
C TRP A 406 6.76 -43.19 -13.83
N VAL A 407 6.48 -44.49 -13.73
CA VAL A 407 7.51 -45.51 -13.52
C VAL A 407 8.14 -45.92 -14.84
N GLY A 408 9.47 -45.92 -14.91
CA GLY A 408 10.22 -46.40 -16.07
C GLY A 408 10.50 -45.37 -17.17
N SER A 409 9.70 -44.30 -17.27
CA SER A 409 9.93 -43.18 -18.20
C SER A 409 11.07 -42.27 -17.74
N ARG A 410 11.74 -41.68 -18.73
CA ARG A 410 12.82 -40.71 -18.60
C ARG A 410 12.27 -39.30 -18.83
N PHE A 411 12.23 -38.49 -17.78
CA PHE A 411 11.79 -37.10 -17.84
C PHE A 411 12.99 -36.18 -18.04
N ILE A 412 12.87 -35.28 -19.01
CA ILE A 412 13.92 -34.33 -19.36
C ILE A 412 13.31 -32.93 -19.23
N CYS A 413 13.85 -32.14 -18.31
CA CYS A 413 13.60 -30.71 -18.26
C CYS A 413 14.70 -30.02 -19.05
N ALA A 414 14.34 -29.14 -19.96
CA ALA A 414 15.22 -28.44 -20.86
C ALA A 414 15.02 -26.93 -20.77
N ALA A 415 16.11 -26.16 -20.78
CA ALA A 415 16.04 -24.70 -20.80
C ALA A 415 16.89 -24.07 -21.90
N LYS A 416 16.33 -23.04 -22.54
CA LYS A 416 17.01 -22.11 -23.45
C LYS A 416 17.15 -20.75 -22.76
N HIS A 417 18.35 -20.19 -22.82
CA HIS A 417 18.71 -18.99 -22.08
C HIS A 417 19.90 -18.25 -22.75
N ALA A 418 20.04 -16.94 -22.57
CA ALA A 418 21.03 -16.10 -23.29
C ALA A 418 22.49 -16.40 -22.97
N SER A 419 22.75 -17.05 -21.84
CA SER A 419 24.10 -17.35 -21.36
C SER A 419 24.83 -18.38 -22.20
N THR A 420 24.12 -19.10 -23.07
CA THR A 420 24.75 -20.09 -23.94
C THR A 420 25.35 -19.39 -25.15
N GLU A 421 26.68 -19.41 -25.24
CA GLU A 421 27.44 -18.75 -26.33
C GLU A 421 27.13 -19.36 -27.72
N GLU A 422 26.54 -20.55 -27.78
CA GLU A 422 25.99 -21.17 -29.00
C GLU A 422 24.46 -21.28 -28.94
N ALA A 423 23.75 -20.16 -29.05
CA ALA A 423 22.29 -20.07 -29.06
C ALA A 423 21.56 -20.86 -30.20
N SER A 424 22.25 -21.73 -30.94
CA SER A 424 21.73 -22.60 -32.00
C SER A 424 21.76 -24.11 -31.66
N SER A 425 22.56 -24.55 -30.68
CA SER A 425 22.86 -25.98 -30.42
C SER A 425 22.69 -26.42 -28.96
N SER A 426 23.08 -25.59 -27.99
CA SER A 426 23.16 -26.02 -26.59
C SER A 426 21.88 -25.76 -25.80
N VAL A 427 21.29 -26.82 -25.25
CA VAL A 427 20.13 -26.81 -24.37
C VAL A 427 20.59 -27.29 -22.99
N HIS A 428 20.34 -26.52 -21.93
CA HIS A 428 20.58 -27.01 -20.58
C HIS A 428 19.55 -28.10 -20.29
N THR A 429 19.97 -29.25 -19.78
CA THR A 429 19.05 -30.34 -19.48
C THR A 429 19.29 -30.92 -18.10
N ALA A 430 18.20 -31.23 -17.40
CA ALA A 430 18.19 -32.13 -16.26
C ALA A 430 17.40 -33.37 -16.65
N VAL A 431 17.88 -34.54 -16.22
CA VAL A 431 17.28 -35.83 -16.56
C VAL A 431 16.93 -36.55 -15.27
N PHE A 432 15.70 -37.06 -15.19
CA PHE A 432 15.22 -37.86 -14.08
C PHE A 432 14.59 -39.14 -14.60
N ARG A 433 14.81 -40.26 -13.91
CA ARG A 433 14.17 -41.54 -14.21
C ARG A 433 13.77 -42.22 -12.90
N LYS A 434 12.49 -42.55 -12.74
CA LYS A 434 12.04 -43.38 -11.62
C LYS A 434 12.29 -44.85 -11.95
N THR A 435 13.24 -45.45 -11.25
CA THR A 435 13.47 -46.90 -11.27
C THR A 435 12.39 -47.61 -10.45
N ALA A 436 11.88 -48.73 -10.97
CA ALA A 436 11.03 -49.62 -10.20
C ALA A 436 11.81 -50.16 -9.00
N VAL A 437 11.21 -50.15 -7.81
CA VAL A 437 11.77 -50.85 -6.65
C VAL A 437 11.55 -52.33 -6.89
N LEU A 438 12.64 -53.08 -7.08
CA LEU A 438 12.60 -54.54 -7.02
C LEU A 438 12.27 -54.92 -5.58
N GLN A 439 11.03 -55.32 -5.35
CA GLN A 439 10.64 -55.98 -4.11
C GLN A 439 11.32 -57.36 -4.15
N CYS A 440 12.33 -57.57 -3.31
CA CYS A 440 12.88 -58.89 -3.11
C CYS A 440 11.83 -59.67 -2.30
N ASP A 441 11.23 -60.69 -2.93
CA ASP A 441 10.33 -61.66 -2.28
C ASP A 441 11.04 -62.42 -1.14
#